data_AF-A0A385I6V3-F1
#
_entry.id   AF-A0A385I6V3-F1
#
_cell.length_a   1.000
_cell.length_b   1.000
_cell.length_c   1.000
_cell.angle_alpha   90.00
_cell.angle_beta   90.00
_cell.angle_gamma   90.00
#
_symmetry.space_group_name_H-M   'P 1'
#
loop_
_entity.id
_entity.type
_entity.pdbx_description
1 polymer ?
#
loop_
_entity_poly.entity_id
_entity_poly.type
_entity_poly.pdbx_seq_one_letter_code
_entity_poly.pdbx_strand_id
1 'polypeptide(L)'
;DNFQVLNKDILQFKFPKNQSYKIFGNIPYNISTDIIRKIVFDSIADEIYLIVEYGFAKRLLNTKRSLALFLMAEVDISILSMVPREYFHPKPKVNSSL
;
A
#
# COMPACT_ATOMS: atom_id res chain seq x y z
N ASP A 1 -4.97 -23.61 13.13
CA ASP A 1 -5.30 -22.55 12.15
C ASP A 1 -4.12 -21.62 11.93
N ASN A 2 -3.91 -21.22 10.68
CA ASN A 2 -2.78 -20.37 10.24
C ASN A 2 -3.22 -18.93 9.93
N PHE A 3 -4.36 -18.49 10.43
CA PHE A 3 -4.87 -17.13 10.25
C PHE A 3 -5.42 -16.57 11.56
N GLN A 4 -5.30 -15.26 11.71
CA GLN A 4 -5.88 -14.50 12.81
C GLN A 4 -6.57 -13.26 12.24
N VAL A 5 -7.83 -13.03 12.64
CA VAL A 5 -8.58 -11.84 12.26
C VAL A 5 -8.47 -10.80 13.35
N LEU A 6 -8.04 -9.59 13.00
CA LEU A 6 -7.94 -8.46 13.90
C LEU A 6 -8.90 -7.36 13.45
N ASN A 7 -9.96 -7.12 14.22
CA ASN A 7 -10.88 -5.99 13.97
C ASN A 7 -10.29 -4.71 14.60
N LYS A 8 -9.45 -4.02 13.84
CA LYS A 8 -8.80 -2.76 14.25
C LYS A 8 -8.68 -1.82 13.06
N ASP A 9 -8.67 -0.53 13.35
CA ASP A 9 -8.26 0.49 12.38
C ASP A 9 -6.76 0.32 12.07
N ILE A 10 -6.44 0.16 10.79
CA ILE A 10 -5.06 0.01 10.31
C ILE A 10 -4.20 1.25 10.62
N LEU A 11 -4.81 2.44 10.65
CA LEU A 11 -4.10 3.68 10.99
C LEU A 11 -3.70 3.73 12.46
N GLN A 12 -4.36 2.94 13.32
CA GLN A 12 -4.04 2.77 14.75
C GLN A 12 -3.31 1.45 15.03
N PHE A 13 -3.09 0.62 14.02
CA PHE A 13 -2.45 -0.68 14.18
C PHE A 13 -0.95 -0.52 14.49
N LYS A 14 -0.48 -1.30 15.47
CA LYS A 14 0.93 -1.34 15.86
C LYS A 14 1.59 -2.54 15.17
N PHE A 15 2.50 -2.26 14.24
CA PHE A 15 3.24 -3.30 13.56
C PHE A 15 4.24 -3.99 14.51
N PRO A 16 4.47 -5.31 14.36
CA PRO A 16 5.53 -6.01 15.07
C PRO A 16 6.91 -5.40 14.74
N LYS A 17 7.80 -5.32 15.73
CA LYS A 17 9.15 -4.74 15.55
C LYS A 17 10.30 -5.75 15.70
N ASN A 18 10.00 -6.98 16.10
CA ASN A 18 11.01 -7.98 16.47
C ASN A 18 10.89 -9.26 15.63
N GLN A 19 10.28 -9.18 14.45
CA GLN A 19 10.13 -10.32 13.54
C GLN A 19 10.12 -9.83 12.09
N SER A 20 10.59 -10.67 11.18
CA SER A 20 10.48 -10.48 9.73
C SER A 20 9.05 -10.82 9.29
N TYR A 21 8.49 -10.00 8.41
CA TYR A 21 7.17 -10.20 7.84
C TYR A 21 6.98 -9.38 6.56
N LYS A 22 5.99 -9.78 5.78
CA LYS A 22 5.56 -9.09 4.57
C LYS A 22 4.19 -8.46 4.79
N ILE A 23 3.95 -7.32 4.17
CA ILE A 23 2.62 -6.68 4.15
C ILE A 23 2.08 -6.79 2.73
N PHE A 24 0.85 -7.29 2.59
CA PHE A 24 0.16 -7.29 1.31
C PHE A 24 -1.32 -7.02 1.48
N GLY A 25 -1.94 -6.39 0.49
CA GLY A 25 -3.38 -6.14 0.54
C GLY A 25 -3.89 -5.18 -0.53
N ASN A 26 -5.20 -5.18 -0.72
CA ASN A 26 -5.90 -4.18 -1.52
C ASN A 26 -6.43 -3.09 -0.60
N ILE A 27 -5.92 -1.85 -0.74
CA ILE A 27 -6.24 -0.76 0.19
C ILE A 27 -7.28 0.20 -0.39
N PRO A 28 -8.18 0.77 0.44
CA PRO A 28 -9.17 1.73 -0.03
C PRO A 28 -8.53 2.99 -0.62
N TYR A 29 -9.01 3.45 -1.77
CA TYR A 29 -8.39 4.58 -2.50
C TYR A 29 -8.51 5.92 -1.76
N ASN A 30 -9.54 6.09 -0.94
CA ASN A 30 -9.81 7.33 -0.21
C ASN A 30 -8.79 7.61 0.91
N ILE A 31 -8.14 6.57 1.44
CA ILE A 31 -7.16 6.67 2.53
C ILE A 31 -5.80 6.06 2.16
N SER A 32 -5.54 5.85 0.86
CA SER A 32 -4.33 5.16 0.39
C SER A 32 -3.04 5.86 0.81
N THR A 33 -3.03 7.19 0.80
CA THR A 33 -1.89 8.01 1.24
C THR A 33 -1.58 7.77 2.71
N ASP A 34 -2.60 7.76 3.57
CA ASP A 34 -2.42 7.61 5.02
C ASP A 34 -1.94 6.20 5.36
N ILE A 35 -2.51 5.17 4.72
CA ILE A 35 -2.10 3.78 4.89
C ILE A 35 -0.65 3.57 4.46
N ILE A 36 -0.24 4.11 3.30
CA ILE A 36 1.14 3.92 2.83
C ILE A 36 2.13 4.65 3.72
N ARG A 37 1.85 5.88 4.14
CA ARG A 37 2.70 6.57 5.12
C ARG A 37 2.80 5.74 6.41
N LYS A 38 1.68 5.26 6.93
CA LYS A 38 1.63 4.42 8.13
C LYS A 38 2.48 3.16 7.98
N ILE A 39 2.40 2.46 6.85
CA ILE A 39 3.17 1.24 6.59
C ILE A 39 4.65 1.55 6.45
N VAL A 40 5.00 2.53 5.61
CA VAL A 40 6.41 2.85 5.30
C VAL A 40 7.16 3.35 6.52
N PHE A 41 6.55 4.19 7.36
CA PHE A 41 7.25 4.81 8.49
C PHE A 41 7.12 4.06 9.83
N ASP A 42 6.06 3.27 10.04
CA ASP A 42 5.85 2.62 11.34
C ASP A 42 6.13 1.11 11.33
N SER A 43 6.30 0.51 10.15
CA SER A 43 6.53 -0.92 9.98
C SER A 43 7.99 -1.20 9.60
N ILE A 44 8.46 -2.43 9.86
CA ILE A 44 9.77 -2.93 9.43
C ILE A 44 9.61 -4.08 8.44
N ALA A 45 8.55 -4.05 7.63
CA ALA A 45 8.25 -5.12 6.69
C ALA A 45 9.35 -5.25 5.64
N ASP A 46 9.75 -6.48 5.32
CA ASP A 46 10.80 -6.74 4.32
C ASP A 46 10.30 -6.43 2.91
N GLU A 47 9.02 -6.71 2.66
CA GLU A 47 8.36 -6.49 1.38
C GLU A 47 6.92 -6.00 1.58
N ILE A 48 6.49 -5.07 0.71
CA ILE A 48 5.17 -4.44 0.74
C ILE A 48 4.53 -4.56 -0.65
N TYR A 49 3.40 -5.26 -0.73
CA TYR A 49 2.64 -5.49 -1.97
C TYR A 49 1.22 -4.93 -1.87
N LEU A 50 0.99 -3.72 -2.36
CA LEU A 50 -0.28 -3.03 -2.21
C LEU A 50 -0.97 -2.81 -3.56
N ILE A 51 -2.21 -3.27 -3.67
CA ILE A 51 -3.06 -2.88 -4.80
C ILE A 51 -3.66 -1.51 -4.49
N VAL A 52 -3.37 -0.54 -5.37
CA VAL A 52 -3.81 0.86 -5.25
C VAL A 52 -4.36 1.37 -6.57
N GLU A 53 -5.04 2.51 -6.56
CA GLU A 53 -5.45 3.19 -7.79
C GLU A 53 -4.26 3.45 -8.73
N TYR A 54 -4.38 3.16 -10.02
CA TYR A 54 -3.30 3.34 -10.99
C TYR A 54 -2.79 4.79 -11.08
N GLY A 55 -3.71 5.76 -10.99
CA GLY A 55 -3.35 7.18 -10.96
C GLY A 55 -2.50 7.54 -9.75
N PHE A 56 -2.74 6.90 -8.61
CA PHE A 56 -1.99 7.07 -7.38
C PHE A 56 -0.63 6.37 -7.44
N ALA A 57 -0.55 5.12 -7.92
CA ALA A 57 0.72 4.41 -8.11
C ALA A 57 1.72 5.24 -8.94
N LYS A 58 1.26 5.83 -10.06
CA LYS A 58 2.10 6.73 -10.87
C LYS A 58 2.57 7.97 -10.13
N ARG A 59 1.77 8.50 -9.20
CA ARG A 59 2.18 9.65 -8.37
C ARG A 59 3.28 9.26 -7.39
N LEU A 60 3.29 8.03 -6.87
CA LEU A 60 4.34 7.52 -5.99
C LEU A 60 5.69 7.37 -6.70
N LEU A 61 5.69 7.20 -8.03
CA LEU A 61 6.91 7.12 -8.85
C LEU A 61 7.46 8.50 -9.29
N ASN A 62 6.74 9.59 -9.05
CA ASN A 62 7.11 10.91 -9.54
C ASN A 62 7.87 11.71 -8.48
N THR A 63 9.20 11.66 -8.50
CA THR A 63 10.10 12.35 -7.55
C THR A 63 9.98 13.88 -7.53
N LYS A 64 9.31 14.49 -8.52
CA LYS A 64 8.97 15.93 -8.48
C LYS A 64 7.84 16.24 -7.47
N ARG A 65 7.22 15.21 -6.88
CA ARG A 65 6.20 15.34 -5.83
C ARG A 65 6.80 15.00 -4.48
N SER A 66 6.50 15.83 -3.48
CA SER A 66 7.01 15.67 -2.11
C SER A 66 6.67 14.31 -1.50
N LEU A 67 5.46 13.77 -1.72
CA LEU A 67 5.06 12.46 -1.19
C LEU A 67 5.94 11.33 -1.75
N ALA A 68 6.19 11.32 -3.06
CA ALA A 68 7.02 10.30 -3.70
C ALA A 68 8.45 10.36 -3.16
N LEU A 69 9.04 11.55 -3.13
CA LEU A 69 10.38 11.75 -2.60
C LEU A 69 10.49 11.31 -1.13
N PHE A 70 9.48 11.63 -0.32
CA PHE A 70 9.45 11.27 1.10
C PHE A 70 9.36 9.76 1.33
N LEU A 71 8.57 9.04 0.53
CA LEU A 71 8.45 7.59 0.64
C LEU A 71 9.67 6.86 0.06
N MET A 72 10.21 7.35 -1.06
CA MET A 72 11.39 6.76 -1.71
C MET A 72 12.68 6.90 -0.90
N ALA A 73 12.71 7.80 0.09
CA ALA A 73 13.81 7.89 1.03
C ALA A 73 13.90 6.67 1.97
N GLU A 74 12.78 5.97 2.19
CA GLU A 74 12.69 4.82 3.09
C GLU A 74 12.60 3.49 2.34
N VAL A 75 11.96 3.47 1.17
CA VAL A 75 11.67 2.22 0.43
C VAL A 75 11.81 2.38 -1.08
N ASP A 76 12.19 1.31 -1.76
CA ASP A 76 12.14 1.23 -3.22
C ASP A 76 10.70 0.97 -3.70
N ILE A 77 10.20 1.83 -4.60
CA ILE A 77 8.84 1.75 -5.12
C ILE A 77 8.86 1.39 -6.60
N SER A 78 8.11 0.37 -6.99
CA SER A 78 7.91 -0.03 -8.38
C SER A 78 6.47 -0.46 -8.62
N ILE A 79 6.04 -0.44 -9.90
CA ILE A 79 4.76 -1.02 -10.32
C ILE A 79 5.07 -2.36 -10.97
N LEU A 80 4.52 -3.44 -10.41
CA LEU A 80 4.75 -4.81 -10.85
C LEU A 80 3.72 -5.22 -11.91
N SER A 81 2.48 -4.77 -11.78
CA SER A 81 1.43 -5.11 -12.74
C SER A 81 0.28 -4.10 -12.75
N MET A 82 -0.46 -4.11 -13.86
CA MET A 82 -1.74 -3.40 -13.97
C MET A 82 -2.87 -4.36 -13.65
N VAL A 83 -3.82 -3.93 -12.83
CA VAL A 83 -4.99 -4.70 -12.43
C VAL A 83 -6.23 -4.03 -13.04
N PRO A 84 -6.85 -4.65 -14.07
CA PRO A 84 -8.03 -4.11 -14.72
C PRO A 84 -9.18 -3.92 -13.73
N ARG A 85 -9.90 -2.80 -13.87
CA ARG A 85 -11.07 -2.49 -13.02
C ARG A 85 -12.17 -3.54 -13.13
N GLU A 86 -12.22 -4.28 -14.23
CA GLU A 86 -13.12 -5.39 -14.50
C GLU A 86 -12.98 -6.54 -13.49
N TYR A 87 -11.87 -6.64 -12.76
CA TYR A 87 -11.63 -7.71 -11.78
C TYR A 87 -12.26 -7.45 -10.41
N PHE A 88 -12.87 -6.29 -10.20
CA PHE A 88 -13.46 -5.90 -8.92
C PHE A 88 -14.99 -5.91 -8.97
N HIS A 89 -15.60 -6.24 -7.83
CA HIS A 89 -17.04 -6.08 -7.62
C HIS A 89 -17.30 -5.39 -6.26
N PRO A 90 -17.95 -4.21 -6.23
CA PRO A 90 -18.40 -3.43 -7.38
C PRO A 90 -17.24 -2.88 -8.22
N LYS A 91 -17.49 -2.66 -9.51
CA LYS A 91 -16.48 -2.19 -10.47
C LYS A 91 -16.11 -0.73 -10.19
N PRO A 92 -14.83 -0.40 -9.91
CA PRO A 92 -14.39 0.98 -9.74
C PRO A 92 -14.38 1.75 -11.07
N LYS A 93 -14.28 3.07 -10.98
CA LYS A 93 -14.22 3.94 -12.17
C LYS A 93 -12.88 3.86 -12.91
N VAL A 94 -11.83 3.42 -12.23
CA VAL A 94 -10.43 3.48 -12.68
C VAL A 94 -9.74 2.15 -12.44
N ASN A 95 -8.69 1.88 -13.22
CA ASN A 95 -7.84 0.71 -13.03
C ASN A 95 -6.98 0.84 -11.77
N SER A 96 -6.47 -0.30 -11.31
CA SER A 96 -5.56 -0.40 -10.18
C SER A 96 -4.20 -0.88 -10.65
N SER A 97 -3.22 -0.84 -9.76
CA SER A 97 -1.89 -1.40 -9.96
C SER A 97 -1.39 -2.03 -8.68
N LEU A 98 -0.58 -3.07 -8.85
CA LEU A 98 0.27 -3.65 -7.82
C LEU A 98 1.65 -3.00 -7.90
#